data_AF-A0A661W5C3-F1
#
_entry.id   AF-A0A661W5C3-F1
#
_cell.length_a   1.000
_cell.length_b   1.000
_cell.length_c   1.000
_cell.angle_alpha   90.00
_cell.angle_beta   90.00
_cell.angle_gamma   90.00
#
_symmetry.space_group_name_H-M   'P 1'
#
loop_
_entity.id
_entity.type
_entity.pdbx_description
1 polymer ?
#
loop_
_entity_poly.entity_id
_entity_poly.type
_entity_poly.pdbx_seq_one_letter_code
_entity_poly.pdbx_strand_id
1 'polypeptide(L)'
;MPEPPTLPPDVPQVFLPPTVTFEWALRRHEERSGQPVLVRERHLVYTPHLLALGAVRLLDRKRGVDHRETVARLVQPGEGIAGVDWGEGEATLGEEDLSPRPMGEGFYAPVPSLLARPRDLKRLEKDFADYLYHNVSVTIWHNPALKLYGMVGESRRDFRVRCEEEARRKRDAELKKARARMEKQMTRVQERIRREKRELAEDQEELEARKREELLTLGESALNLLTGRRPSYMISRASRKRRLTRQAKADVEESLEAIEDLEEQLEALGEEWEEQAAEINARWADTLEEIETVEITPRRADVRVEFCGLAWVPAWQVTLEDGRRLDLPAREQAAQTG
;
A
#
# COMPACT_ATOMS: atom_id res chain seq x y z
N MET A 1 25.90 -14.06 -52.99
CA MET A 1 25.98 -13.42 -51.65
C MET A 1 25.98 -14.52 -50.61
N PRO A 2 26.70 -14.40 -49.48
CA PRO A 2 26.57 -15.37 -48.40
C PRO A 2 25.14 -15.35 -47.87
N GLU A 3 24.41 -16.43 -48.12
CA GLU A 3 23.06 -16.64 -47.58
C GLU A 3 23.16 -17.31 -46.20
N PRO A 4 22.20 -17.09 -45.30
CA PRO A 4 22.16 -17.84 -44.04
C PRO A 4 22.08 -19.35 -44.33
N PRO A 5 22.69 -20.19 -43.47
CA PRO A 5 22.64 -21.64 -43.65
C PRO A 5 21.19 -22.14 -43.70
N THR A 6 20.93 -23.12 -44.56
CA THR A 6 19.59 -23.70 -44.72
C THR A 6 19.20 -24.45 -43.45
N LEU A 7 18.15 -23.98 -42.77
CA LEU A 7 17.58 -24.61 -41.59
C LEU A 7 16.24 -25.28 -41.91
N PRO A 8 15.81 -26.28 -41.12
CA PRO A 8 14.46 -26.81 -41.23
C PRO A 8 13.41 -25.69 -41.09
N PRO A 9 12.29 -25.76 -41.83
CA PRO A 9 11.28 -24.69 -41.82
C PRO A 9 10.63 -24.47 -40.44
N ASP A 10 10.68 -25.48 -39.58
CA ASP A 10 10.14 -25.43 -38.21
C ASP A 10 11.11 -24.82 -37.19
N VAL A 11 12.30 -24.38 -37.61
CA VAL A 11 13.23 -23.64 -36.76
C VAL A 11 12.91 -22.15 -36.85
N PRO A 12 12.33 -21.54 -35.79
CA PRO A 12 12.11 -20.11 -35.77
C PRO A 12 13.47 -19.39 -35.80
N GLN A 13 13.65 -18.50 -36.77
CA GLN A 13 14.83 -17.67 -36.91
C GLN A 13 14.49 -16.20 -37.13
N VAL A 14 15.30 -15.33 -36.54
CA VAL A 14 15.21 -13.87 -36.68
C VAL A 14 16.60 -13.27 -36.82
N PHE A 15 16.65 -12.06 -37.34
CA PHE A 15 17.88 -11.30 -37.59
C PHE A 15 17.80 -9.99 -36.83
N LEU A 16 18.83 -9.68 -36.06
CA LEU A 16 18.93 -8.41 -35.35
C LEU A 16 19.67 -7.40 -36.22
N PRO A 17 19.17 -6.16 -36.37
CA PRO A 17 19.89 -5.13 -37.10
C PRO A 17 21.13 -4.68 -36.34
N PRO A 18 22.22 -4.31 -37.05
CA PRO A 18 23.35 -3.63 -36.43
C PRO A 18 22.90 -2.22 -36.02
N THR A 19 22.99 -1.91 -34.73
CA THR A 19 22.69 -0.57 -34.20
C THR A 19 23.94 0.28 -34.01
N VAL A 20 25.11 -0.36 -34.04
CA VAL A 20 26.41 0.28 -33.80
C VAL A 20 27.25 0.22 -35.08
N THR A 21 27.72 1.39 -35.52
CA THR A 21 28.64 1.48 -36.66
C THR A 21 30.02 0.95 -36.28
N PHE A 22 30.76 0.45 -37.27
CA PHE A 22 32.12 -0.05 -37.08
C PHE A 22 33.03 0.98 -36.42
N GLU A 23 32.97 2.25 -36.87
CA GLU A 23 33.82 3.32 -36.38
C GLU A 23 33.60 3.59 -34.88
N TRP A 24 32.35 3.49 -34.43
CA TRP A 24 32.01 3.62 -33.01
C TRP A 24 32.45 2.40 -32.21
N ALA A 25 32.24 1.19 -32.74
CA ALA A 25 32.69 -0.05 -32.10
C ALA A 25 34.22 -0.08 -31.91
N LEU A 26 34.97 0.34 -32.94
CA LEU A 26 36.43 0.43 -32.92
C LEU A 26 36.90 1.46 -31.89
N ARG A 27 36.36 2.68 -31.94
CA ARG A 27 36.70 3.73 -30.98
C ARG A 27 36.49 3.29 -29.53
N ARG A 28 35.36 2.63 -29.24
CA ARG A 28 35.05 2.12 -27.90
C ARG A 28 36.03 1.03 -27.46
N HIS A 29 36.51 0.21 -28.40
CA HIS A 29 37.54 -0.78 -28.12
C HIS A 29 38.88 -0.13 -27.81
N GLU A 30 39.32 0.84 -28.60
CA GLU A 30 40.57 1.59 -28.39
C GLU A 30 40.59 2.36 -27.07
N GLU A 31 39.46 2.99 -26.71
CA GLU A 31 39.30 3.68 -25.42
C GLU A 31 39.44 2.71 -24.23
N ARG A 32 38.97 1.46 -24.36
CA ARG A 32 39.09 0.43 -23.32
C ARG A 32 40.46 -0.23 -23.27
N SER A 33 41.07 -0.48 -24.43
CA SER A 33 42.37 -1.13 -24.53
C SER A 33 43.53 -0.16 -24.30
N GLY A 34 43.28 1.15 -24.42
CA GLY A 34 44.28 2.20 -24.30
C GLY A 34 45.28 2.22 -25.47
N GLN A 35 45.01 1.49 -26.56
CA GLN A 35 45.91 1.36 -27.70
C GLN A 35 45.15 1.55 -29.01
N PRO A 36 45.68 2.36 -29.95
CA PRO A 36 45.12 2.46 -31.29
C PRO A 36 45.35 1.16 -32.06
N VAL A 37 44.38 0.78 -32.87
CA VAL A 37 44.34 -0.51 -33.56
C VAL A 37 44.28 -0.28 -35.07
N LEU A 38 45.28 -0.78 -35.80
CA LEU A 38 45.33 -0.69 -37.26
C LEU A 38 44.57 -1.85 -37.91
N VAL A 39 43.47 -1.51 -38.58
CA VAL A 39 42.55 -2.46 -39.20
C VAL A 39 42.92 -2.68 -40.66
N ARG A 40 43.15 -3.95 -41.02
CA ARG A 40 43.44 -4.38 -42.38
C ARG A 40 42.16 -4.71 -43.14
N GLU A 41 41.29 -5.52 -42.53
CA GLU A 41 40.04 -5.99 -43.12
C GLU A 41 38.92 -5.97 -42.08
N ARG A 42 37.70 -5.66 -42.52
CA ARG A 42 36.49 -5.70 -41.69
C ARG A 42 35.36 -6.40 -42.42
N HIS A 43 34.63 -7.23 -41.70
CA HIS A 43 33.46 -7.92 -42.20
C HIS A 43 32.34 -7.88 -41.16
N LEU A 44 31.10 -7.71 -41.62
CA LEU A 44 29.93 -7.93 -40.77
C LEU A 44 29.66 -9.43 -40.73
N VAL A 45 29.66 -10.02 -39.53
CA VAL A 45 29.42 -11.44 -39.30
C VAL A 45 28.24 -11.60 -38.37
N TYR A 46 27.26 -12.38 -38.80
CA TYR A 46 26.11 -12.78 -38.01
C TYR A 46 26.41 -14.08 -37.28
N THR A 47 26.32 -14.04 -35.96
CA THR A 47 26.61 -15.18 -35.08
C THR A 47 25.32 -15.72 -34.46
N PRO A 48 25.13 -17.06 -34.43
CA PRO A 48 23.91 -17.67 -33.96
C PRO A 48 23.83 -17.60 -32.43
N HIS A 49 22.75 -17.01 -31.93
CA HIS A 49 22.41 -16.94 -30.52
C HIS A 49 21.04 -17.55 -30.28
N LEU A 50 20.81 -18.04 -29.06
CA LEU A 50 19.47 -18.34 -28.59
C LEU A 50 18.83 -17.04 -28.11
N LEU A 51 17.69 -16.68 -28.71
CA LEU A 51 16.85 -15.59 -28.22
C LEU A 51 15.57 -16.17 -27.64
N ALA A 52 15.24 -15.76 -26.42
CA ALA A 52 13.96 -15.99 -25.81
C ALA A 52 13.34 -14.66 -25.36
N LEU A 53 12.13 -14.38 -25.83
CA LEU A 53 11.30 -13.24 -25.45
C LEU A 53 10.05 -13.77 -24.76
N GLY A 54 9.73 -13.23 -23.61
CA GLY A 54 8.52 -13.57 -22.89
C GLY A 54 7.87 -12.37 -22.23
N ALA A 55 6.56 -12.42 -22.12
CA ALA A 55 5.76 -11.49 -21.37
C ALA A 55 5.08 -12.22 -20.21
N VAL A 56 5.24 -11.68 -19.02
CA VAL A 56 4.61 -12.15 -17.80
C VAL A 56 3.59 -11.13 -17.34
N ARG A 57 2.34 -11.54 -17.18
CA ARG A 57 1.31 -10.69 -16.58
C ARG A 57 1.12 -11.06 -15.12
N LEU A 58 1.34 -10.09 -14.24
CA LEU A 58 1.11 -10.18 -12.82
C LEU A 58 -0.25 -9.56 -12.52
N LEU A 59 -1.27 -10.42 -12.38
CA LEU A 59 -2.65 -9.99 -12.13
C LEU A 59 -3.16 -10.50 -10.78
N ASP A 60 -3.36 -9.58 -9.84
CA ASP A 60 -4.06 -9.82 -8.58
C ASP A 60 -5.16 -8.77 -8.40
N ARG A 61 -6.39 -9.13 -8.77
CA ARG A 61 -7.56 -8.25 -8.65
C ARG A 61 -7.90 -7.89 -7.20
N LYS A 62 -7.59 -8.77 -6.24
CA LYS A 62 -7.87 -8.52 -4.82
C LYS A 62 -6.93 -7.44 -4.29
N ARG A 63 -5.68 -7.43 -4.77
CA ARG A 63 -4.64 -6.47 -4.38
C ARG A 63 -4.53 -5.27 -5.33
N GLY A 64 -5.33 -5.24 -6.39
CA GLY A 64 -5.36 -4.13 -7.36
C GLY A 64 -4.15 -4.08 -8.29
N VAL A 65 -3.48 -5.21 -8.51
CA VAL A 65 -2.27 -5.28 -9.35
C VAL A 65 -2.61 -5.85 -10.72
N ASP A 66 -2.26 -5.08 -11.76
CA ASP A 66 -2.23 -5.52 -13.15
C ASP A 66 -0.96 -4.95 -13.78
N HIS A 67 0.09 -5.75 -13.81
CA HIS A 67 1.40 -5.36 -14.32
C HIS A 67 1.85 -6.36 -15.39
N ARG A 68 2.52 -5.86 -16.42
CA ARG A 68 3.12 -6.68 -17.46
C ARG A 68 4.62 -6.42 -17.47
N GLU A 69 5.37 -7.48 -17.34
CA GLU A 69 6.82 -7.47 -17.40
C GLU A 69 7.27 -8.23 -18.65
N THR A 70 8.18 -7.63 -19.40
CA THR A 70 8.77 -8.22 -20.61
C THR A 70 10.20 -8.61 -20.32
N VAL A 71 10.54 -9.86 -20.57
CA VAL A 71 11.86 -10.43 -20.28
C VAL A 71 12.46 -10.95 -21.58
N ALA A 72 13.66 -10.47 -21.90
CA ALA A 72 14.44 -10.93 -23.03
C ALA A 72 15.76 -11.56 -22.56
N ARG A 73 16.10 -12.69 -23.17
CA ARG A 73 17.35 -13.42 -22.96
C ARG A 73 18.01 -13.72 -24.29
N LEU A 74 19.24 -13.27 -24.46
CA LEU A 74 20.08 -13.50 -25.62
C LEU A 74 21.36 -14.21 -25.17
N VAL A 75 21.42 -15.52 -25.41
CA VAL A 75 22.50 -16.37 -24.92
C VAL A 75 23.27 -16.94 -26.09
N GLN A 76 24.60 -16.84 -26.06
CA GLN A 76 25.44 -17.53 -27.03
C GLN A 76 25.53 -19.01 -26.63
N PRO A 77 25.10 -19.97 -27.47
CA PRO A 77 25.20 -21.38 -27.12
C PRO A 77 26.68 -21.77 -26.98
N GLY A 78 27.05 -22.34 -25.83
CA GLY A 78 28.36 -22.97 -25.67
C GLY A 78 28.49 -24.24 -26.53
N GLU A 79 29.73 -24.73 -26.68
CA GLU A 79 30.00 -26.05 -27.29
C GLU A 79 29.57 -27.17 -26.33
N GLY A 80 28.26 -27.43 -26.20
CA GLY A 80 27.75 -28.51 -25.34
C GLY A 80 26.23 -28.52 -25.16
N ILE A 81 25.72 -29.66 -24.66
CA ILE A 81 24.30 -29.85 -24.26
C ILE A 81 24.11 -29.51 -22.77
N ALA A 82 25.03 -28.76 -22.15
CA ALA A 82 24.77 -28.19 -20.84
C ALA A 82 23.60 -27.20 -21.00
N GLY A 83 22.60 -27.27 -20.12
CA GLY A 83 21.40 -26.46 -20.21
C GLY A 83 21.70 -24.96 -20.30
N VAL A 84 20.77 -24.20 -20.86
CA VAL A 84 20.87 -22.74 -20.94
C VAL A 84 20.62 -22.16 -19.55
N ASP A 85 21.56 -21.35 -19.06
CA ASP A 85 21.33 -20.55 -17.86
C ASP A 85 20.56 -19.29 -18.24
N TRP A 86 19.27 -19.27 -17.92
CA TRP A 86 18.39 -18.12 -18.16
C TRP A 86 18.64 -16.95 -17.20
N GLY A 87 19.45 -17.13 -16.16
CA GLY A 87 19.91 -16.05 -15.28
C GLY A 87 20.92 -15.12 -15.96
N GLU A 88 21.60 -15.59 -17.01
CA GLU A 88 22.55 -14.81 -17.81
C GLU A 88 21.92 -14.31 -19.13
N GLY A 89 22.64 -13.45 -19.84
CA GLY A 89 22.24 -13.01 -21.18
C GLY A 89 21.04 -12.08 -21.19
N GLU A 90 20.83 -11.29 -20.14
CA GLU A 90 19.82 -10.23 -20.14
C GLU A 90 20.03 -9.29 -21.34
N ALA A 91 18.94 -9.03 -22.06
CA ALA A 91 18.93 -8.16 -23.22
C ALA A 91 17.75 -7.19 -23.13
N THR A 92 17.90 -6.02 -23.75
CA THR A 92 16.79 -5.09 -23.98
C THR A 92 16.37 -5.25 -25.44
N LEU A 93 15.44 -6.17 -25.69
CA LEU A 93 14.93 -6.50 -27.02
C LEU A 93 13.41 -6.67 -26.96
N GLY A 94 12.71 -6.06 -27.92
CA GLY A 94 11.29 -6.28 -28.17
C GLY A 94 11.03 -7.04 -29.47
N GLU A 95 9.77 -7.35 -29.76
CA GLU A 95 9.38 -7.94 -31.05
C GLU A 95 9.72 -7.01 -32.22
N GLU A 96 9.69 -5.70 -32.00
CA GLU A 96 10.00 -4.65 -32.97
C GLU A 96 11.46 -4.65 -33.44
N ASP A 97 12.36 -5.22 -32.65
CA ASP A 97 13.78 -5.35 -32.98
C ASP A 97 14.07 -6.54 -33.91
N LEU A 98 13.09 -7.43 -34.12
CA LEU A 98 13.27 -8.69 -34.81
C LEU A 98 12.92 -8.56 -36.30
N SER A 99 13.89 -8.80 -37.17
CA SER A 99 13.64 -8.93 -38.60
C SER A 99 13.49 -10.39 -39.00
N PRO A 100 12.46 -10.78 -39.78
CA PRO A 100 12.34 -12.14 -40.32
C PRO A 100 13.29 -12.41 -41.49
N ARG A 101 13.97 -11.38 -42.01
CA ARG A 101 14.90 -11.48 -43.14
C ARG A 101 16.27 -10.88 -42.79
N PRO A 102 17.35 -11.44 -43.36
CA PRO A 102 18.68 -10.87 -43.18
C PRO A 102 18.72 -9.43 -43.71
N MET A 103 19.35 -8.54 -42.94
CA MET A 103 19.49 -7.13 -43.30
C MET A 103 20.91 -6.87 -43.82
N GLY A 104 21.03 -6.60 -45.12
CA GLY A 104 22.30 -6.25 -45.77
C GLY A 104 23.22 -7.44 -46.07
N GLU A 105 24.45 -7.13 -46.46
CA GLU A 105 25.49 -8.11 -46.74
C GLU A 105 26.25 -8.47 -45.44
N GLY A 106 26.46 -9.76 -45.20
CA GLY A 106 27.22 -10.24 -44.04
C GLY A 106 27.46 -11.75 -44.10
N PHE A 107 28.52 -12.22 -43.44
CA PHE A 107 28.81 -13.65 -43.34
C PHE A 107 28.03 -14.28 -42.18
N TYR A 108 27.73 -15.57 -42.28
CA TYR A 108 27.00 -16.30 -41.23
C TYR A 108 27.90 -17.36 -40.63
N ALA A 109 28.00 -17.35 -39.30
CA ALA A 109 28.73 -18.38 -38.56
C ALA A 109 27.92 -19.71 -38.57
N PRO A 110 28.58 -20.87 -38.39
CA PRO A 110 27.90 -22.16 -38.38
C PRO A 110 26.92 -22.25 -37.20
N VAL A 111 25.72 -22.81 -37.45
CA VAL A 111 24.68 -22.94 -36.43
C VAL A 111 24.97 -24.12 -35.50
N PRO A 112 25.01 -23.92 -34.17
CA PRO A 112 25.13 -25.01 -33.22
C PRO A 112 23.98 -26.01 -33.32
N SER A 113 24.27 -27.29 -33.10
CA SER A 113 23.26 -28.37 -33.21
C SER A 113 22.04 -28.18 -32.31
N LEU A 114 22.20 -27.51 -31.17
CA LEU A 114 21.13 -27.14 -30.24
C LEU A 114 20.07 -26.22 -30.88
N LEU A 115 20.50 -25.29 -31.73
CA LEU A 115 19.62 -24.32 -32.39
C LEU A 115 19.08 -24.82 -33.74
N ALA A 116 19.71 -25.84 -34.31
CA ALA A 116 19.28 -26.42 -35.59
C ALA A 116 18.12 -27.44 -35.45
N ARG A 117 17.76 -27.86 -34.23
CA ARG A 117 16.77 -28.92 -33.98
C ARG A 117 15.47 -28.35 -33.38
N PRO A 118 14.31 -28.42 -34.07
CA PRO A 118 13.04 -27.91 -33.56
C PRO A 118 12.60 -28.52 -32.22
N ARG A 119 12.93 -29.80 -31.98
CA ARG A 119 12.60 -30.48 -30.71
C ARG A 119 13.32 -29.85 -29.51
N ASP A 120 14.57 -29.43 -29.70
CA ASP A 120 15.36 -28.83 -28.62
C ASP A 120 14.89 -27.40 -28.33
N LEU A 121 14.57 -26.63 -29.37
CA LEU A 121 13.98 -25.29 -29.22
C LEU A 121 12.64 -25.34 -28.47
N LYS A 122 11.76 -26.31 -28.79
CA LYS A 122 10.51 -26.51 -28.03
C LYS A 122 10.73 -26.92 -26.57
N ARG A 123 11.85 -27.57 -26.25
CA ARG A 123 12.22 -27.86 -24.86
C ARG A 123 12.69 -26.58 -24.17
N LEU A 124 13.58 -25.82 -24.81
CA LEU A 124 14.08 -24.54 -24.30
C LEU A 124 12.96 -23.51 -24.10
N GLU A 125 11.97 -23.47 -24.99
CA GLU A 125 10.78 -22.61 -24.86
C GLU A 125 10.00 -22.94 -23.57
N LYS A 126 9.81 -24.23 -23.25
CA LYS A 126 9.16 -24.66 -22.02
C LYS A 126 10.02 -24.37 -20.79
N ASP A 127 11.31 -24.65 -20.87
CA ASP A 127 12.26 -24.39 -19.79
C ASP A 127 12.29 -22.87 -19.48
N PHE A 128 12.23 -22.02 -20.51
CA PHE A 128 12.13 -20.57 -20.35
C PHE A 128 10.80 -20.13 -19.74
N ALA A 129 9.67 -20.72 -20.16
CA ALA A 129 8.37 -20.45 -19.55
C ALA A 129 8.34 -20.82 -18.05
N ASP A 130 8.94 -21.96 -17.67
CA ASP A 130 9.09 -22.36 -16.27
C ASP A 130 10.05 -21.41 -15.53
N TYR A 131 11.15 -20.96 -16.15
CA TYR A 131 12.04 -19.95 -15.57
C TYR A 131 11.30 -18.64 -15.27
N LEU A 132 10.52 -18.12 -16.23
CA LEU A 132 9.73 -16.89 -16.04
C LEU A 132 8.72 -17.04 -14.90
N TYR A 133 8.06 -18.20 -14.82
CA TYR A 133 7.09 -18.49 -13.76
C TYR A 133 7.74 -18.48 -12.35
N HIS A 134 8.99 -18.91 -12.24
CA HIS A 134 9.69 -19.03 -10.95
C HIS A 134 10.51 -17.80 -10.56
N ASN A 135 10.97 -16.99 -11.52
CA ASN A 135 11.92 -15.89 -11.26
C ASN A 135 11.32 -14.50 -11.45
N VAL A 136 10.18 -14.37 -12.14
CA VAL A 136 9.49 -13.09 -12.25
C VAL A 136 8.53 -12.94 -11.08
N SER A 137 8.74 -11.93 -10.26
CA SER A 137 7.82 -11.53 -9.20
C SER A 137 7.90 -10.04 -8.96
N VAL A 138 6.81 -9.46 -8.49
CA VAL A 138 6.78 -8.05 -8.09
C VAL A 138 6.43 -7.95 -6.62
N THR A 139 7.20 -7.12 -5.92
CA THR A 139 6.91 -6.76 -4.53
C THR A 139 6.13 -5.45 -4.49
N ILE A 140 5.02 -5.46 -3.76
CA ILE A 140 4.24 -4.26 -3.43
C ILE A 140 4.22 -4.04 -1.92
N TRP A 141 3.97 -2.81 -1.51
CA TRP A 141 3.74 -2.47 -0.10
C TRP A 141 2.30 -2.81 0.32
N HIS A 142 2.11 -3.12 1.59
CA HIS A 142 0.81 -3.43 2.17
C HIS A 142 0.73 -2.91 3.60
N ASN A 143 -0.41 -2.31 3.94
CA ASN A 143 -0.74 -1.97 5.32
C ASN A 143 -1.99 -2.80 5.73
N PRO A 144 -1.83 -3.82 6.58
CA PRO A 144 -2.91 -4.75 6.94
C PRO A 144 -4.03 -4.07 7.72
N ALA A 145 -3.70 -3.16 8.62
CA ALA A 145 -4.66 -2.44 9.44
C ALA A 145 -5.54 -1.48 8.59
N LEU A 146 -4.96 -0.82 7.59
CA LEU A 146 -5.69 0.02 6.63
C LEU A 146 -6.35 -0.79 5.51
N LYS A 147 -5.93 -2.04 5.30
CA LYS A 147 -6.27 -2.88 4.15
C LYS A 147 -5.94 -2.19 2.82
N LEU A 148 -4.80 -1.50 2.79
CA LEU A 148 -4.34 -0.72 1.64
C LEU A 148 -3.17 -1.45 0.97
N TYR A 149 -3.22 -1.55 -0.36
CA TYR A 149 -2.15 -2.10 -1.19
C TYR A 149 -1.46 -0.99 -1.97
N GLY A 150 -0.13 -1.09 -2.07
CA GLY A 150 0.71 -0.21 -2.85
C GLY A 150 0.66 -0.54 -4.34
N MET A 151 1.19 0.38 -5.15
CA MET A 151 1.34 0.19 -6.58
C MET A 151 2.69 -0.48 -6.91
N VAL A 152 2.77 -1.10 -8.08
CA VAL A 152 4.02 -1.68 -8.58
C VAL A 152 5.04 -0.58 -8.81
N GLY A 153 6.24 -0.73 -8.23
CA GLY A 153 7.32 0.26 -8.32
C GLY A 153 7.14 1.50 -7.45
N GLU A 154 6.09 1.57 -6.61
CA GLU A 154 5.86 2.68 -5.69
C GLU A 154 6.95 2.73 -4.62
N SER A 155 7.47 3.93 -4.33
CA SER A 155 8.42 4.10 -3.25
C SER A 155 7.74 3.89 -1.89
N ARG A 156 8.49 3.40 -0.89
CA ARG A 156 7.97 3.25 0.48
C ARG A 156 7.43 4.58 1.04
N ARG A 157 8.04 5.71 0.64
CA ARG A 157 7.63 7.05 1.06
C ARG A 157 6.26 7.42 0.50
N ASP A 158 6.04 7.21 -0.80
CA ASP A 158 4.77 7.58 -1.45
C ASP A 158 3.62 6.71 -0.93
N PHE A 159 3.87 5.42 -0.72
CA PHE A 159 2.91 4.52 -0.09
C PHE A 159 2.56 4.96 1.33
N ARG A 160 3.55 5.38 2.12
CA ARG A 160 3.32 5.90 3.48
C ARG A 160 2.45 7.14 3.49
N VAL A 161 2.67 8.09 2.58
CA VAL A 161 1.84 9.30 2.46
C VAL A 161 0.37 8.94 2.22
N ARG A 162 0.11 7.99 1.31
CA ARG A 162 -1.26 7.50 1.07
C ARG A 162 -1.86 6.80 2.29
N CYS A 163 -1.07 6.05 3.03
CA CYS A 163 -1.50 5.45 4.29
C CYS A 163 -1.88 6.51 5.32
N GLU A 164 -1.08 7.59 5.45
CA GLU A 164 -1.36 8.71 6.36
C GLU A 164 -2.68 9.41 6.02
N GLU A 165 -2.95 9.67 4.75
CA GLU A 165 -4.21 10.27 4.30
C GLU A 165 -5.42 9.39 4.64
N GLU A 166 -5.33 8.10 4.34
CA GLU A 166 -6.40 7.14 4.62
C GLU A 166 -6.63 6.91 6.12
N ALA A 167 -5.55 6.85 6.92
CA ALA A 167 -5.64 6.76 8.37
C ALA A 167 -6.31 7.99 8.97
N ARG A 168 -5.93 9.20 8.54
CA ARG A 168 -6.57 10.45 8.96
C ARG A 168 -8.06 10.43 8.64
N ARG A 169 -8.43 10.04 7.42
CA ARG A 169 -9.84 9.95 7.00
C ARG A 169 -10.65 8.99 7.89
N LYS A 170 -10.12 7.80 8.17
CA LYS A 170 -10.81 6.80 9.01
C LYS A 170 -10.86 7.22 10.47
N ARG A 171 -9.78 7.78 11.01
CA ARG A 171 -9.71 8.36 12.35
C ARG A 171 -10.74 9.45 12.53
N ASP A 172 -10.82 10.41 11.61
CA ASP A 172 -11.75 11.53 11.71
C ASP A 172 -13.21 11.05 11.63
N ALA A 173 -13.48 10.04 10.80
CA ALA A 173 -14.81 9.41 10.73
C ALA A 173 -15.18 8.68 12.03
N GLU A 174 -14.22 7.99 12.65
CA GLU A 174 -14.40 7.31 13.93
C GLU A 174 -14.61 8.30 15.08
N LEU A 175 -13.74 9.31 15.20
CA LEU A 175 -13.87 10.40 16.18
C LEU A 175 -15.21 11.10 16.04
N LYS A 176 -15.67 11.40 14.82
CA LYS A 176 -16.98 12.02 14.60
C LYS A 176 -18.12 11.13 15.10
N LYS A 177 -18.04 9.81 14.87
CA LYS A 177 -19.05 8.85 15.34
C LYS A 177 -19.04 8.70 16.86
N ALA A 178 -17.87 8.64 17.48
CA ALA A 178 -17.71 8.57 18.93
C ALA A 178 -18.21 9.86 19.58
N ARG A 179 -17.80 11.03 19.07
CA ARG A 179 -18.27 12.34 19.53
C ARG A 179 -19.78 12.46 19.48
N ALA A 180 -20.41 12.03 18.38
CA ALA A 180 -21.87 12.09 18.24
C ALA A 180 -22.61 11.17 19.22
N ARG A 181 -21.98 10.10 19.73
CA ARG A 181 -22.55 9.24 20.79
C ARG A 181 -22.43 9.92 22.14
N MET A 182 -21.24 10.45 22.44
CA MET A 182 -20.99 11.12 23.70
C MET A 182 -21.82 12.40 23.87
N GLU A 183 -21.92 13.22 22.81
CA GLU A 183 -22.75 14.42 22.81
C GLU A 183 -24.22 14.10 23.12
N LYS A 184 -24.74 12.95 22.64
CA LYS A 184 -26.09 12.50 23.00
C LYS A 184 -26.20 12.11 24.48
N GLN A 185 -25.18 11.48 25.06
CA GLN A 185 -25.16 11.14 26.48
C GLN A 185 -25.10 12.40 27.35
N MET A 186 -24.17 13.31 27.05
CA MET A 186 -24.03 14.59 27.74
C MET A 186 -25.31 15.43 27.64
N THR A 187 -25.93 15.50 26.45
CA THR A 187 -27.20 16.23 26.27
C THR A 187 -28.30 15.66 27.16
N ARG A 188 -28.41 14.33 27.30
CA ARG A 188 -29.39 13.70 28.19
C ARG A 188 -29.15 14.06 29.66
N VAL A 189 -27.90 14.06 30.10
CA VAL A 189 -27.55 14.46 31.48
C VAL A 189 -27.83 15.95 31.70
N GLN A 190 -27.47 16.81 30.75
CA GLN A 190 -27.78 18.24 30.80
C GLN A 190 -29.28 18.53 30.83
N GLU A 191 -30.09 17.78 30.09
CA GLU A 191 -31.55 17.88 30.15
C GLU A 191 -32.11 17.48 31.51
N ARG A 192 -31.51 16.47 32.17
CA ARG A 192 -31.85 16.09 33.55
C ARG A 192 -31.46 17.19 34.54
N ILE A 193 -30.23 17.72 34.48
CA ILE A 193 -29.78 18.85 35.31
C ILE A 193 -30.73 20.05 35.16
N ARG A 194 -31.15 20.37 33.93
CA ARG A 194 -32.10 21.46 33.66
C ARG A 194 -33.48 21.20 34.27
N ARG A 195 -33.90 19.95 34.43
CA ARG A 195 -35.15 19.58 35.09
C ARG A 195 -35.01 19.70 36.60
N GLU A 196 -33.97 19.11 37.18
CA GLU A 196 -33.70 19.19 38.63
C GLU A 196 -33.52 20.65 39.08
N LYS A 197 -32.84 21.50 38.30
CA LYS A 197 -32.72 22.94 38.61
C LYS A 197 -34.06 23.69 38.62
N ARG A 198 -35.07 23.23 37.89
CA ARG A 198 -36.42 23.80 37.95
C ARG A 198 -37.18 23.30 39.18
N GLU A 199 -37.07 22.01 39.46
CA GLU A 199 -37.64 21.37 40.66
C GLU A 199 -37.09 22.01 41.93
N LEU A 200 -35.76 22.17 42.03
CA LEU A 200 -35.11 22.91 43.11
C LEU A 200 -35.66 24.32 43.31
N ALA A 201 -35.95 25.05 42.22
CA ALA A 201 -36.51 26.40 42.32
C ALA A 201 -37.95 26.38 42.89
N GLU A 202 -38.76 25.41 42.47
CA GLU A 202 -40.11 25.19 42.99
C GLU A 202 -40.06 24.78 44.48
N ASP A 203 -39.16 23.87 44.85
CA ASP A 203 -38.96 23.41 46.24
C ASP A 203 -38.50 24.55 47.15
N GLN A 204 -37.61 25.42 46.66
CA GLN A 204 -37.18 26.61 47.39
C GLN A 204 -38.33 27.59 47.63
N GLU A 205 -39.18 27.82 46.62
CA GLU A 205 -40.38 28.64 46.77
C GLU A 205 -41.38 28.04 47.78
N GLU A 206 -41.59 26.72 47.72
CA GLU A 206 -42.44 26.02 48.69
C GLU A 206 -41.86 26.13 50.11
N LEU A 207 -40.56 25.88 50.30
CA LEU A 207 -39.90 25.99 51.59
C LEU A 207 -40.08 27.40 52.19
N GLU A 208 -39.93 28.46 51.40
CA GLU A 208 -40.16 29.83 51.86
C GLU A 208 -41.63 30.11 52.19
N ALA A 209 -42.57 29.55 51.42
CA ALA A 209 -43.99 29.59 51.76
C ALA A 209 -44.29 28.87 53.09
N ARG A 210 -43.76 27.66 53.30
CA ARG A 210 -43.92 26.86 54.53
C ARG A 210 -43.31 27.54 55.75
N LYS A 211 -42.12 28.15 55.61
CA LYS A 211 -41.49 28.96 56.68
C LYS A 211 -42.37 30.14 57.08
N ARG A 212 -42.94 30.89 56.12
CA ARG A 212 -43.87 32.01 56.42
C ARG A 212 -45.12 31.53 57.14
N GLU A 213 -45.71 30.42 56.73
CA GLU A 213 -46.87 29.82 57.40
C GLU A 213 -46.56 29.35 58.83
N GLU A 214 -45.38 28.78 59.08
CA GLU A 214 -44.93 28.38 60.42
C GLU A 214 -44.74 29.60 61.34
N LEU A 215 -44.13 30.67 60.82
CA LEU A 215 -43.90 31.95 61.53
C LEU A 215 -45.19 32.67 61.93
N LEU A 216 -46.17 32.75 61.01
CA LEU A 216 -47.49 33.33 61.30
C LEU A 216 -48.21 32.56 62.43
N THR A 217 -48.11 31.22 62.43
CA THR A 217 -48.74 30.36 63.43
C THR A 217 -48.08 30.53 64.81
N LEU A 218 -46.76 30.75 64.84
CA LEU A 218 -46.03 31.10 66.07
C LEU A 218 -46.39 32.50 66.59
N GLY A 219 -46.61 33.47 65.69
CA GLY A 219 -47.05 34.84 66.02
C GLY A 219 -48.46 34.92 66.61
N GLU A 220 -49.44 34.19 66.05
CA GLU A 220 -50.79 34.08 66.62
C GLU A 220 -50.81 33.39 68.00
N SER A 221 -49.86 32.48 68.24
CA SER A 221 -49.74 31.75 69.50
C SER A 221 -49.25 32.62 70.67
N ALA A 222 -48.41 33.63 70.41
CA ALA A 222 -47.93 34.56 71.43
C ALA A 222 -49.04 35.51 71.93
N LEU A 223 -49.94 35.93 71.04
CA LEU A 223 -51.10 36.76 71.38
C LEU A 223 -52.14 36.01 72.24
N ASN A 224 -52.36 34.72 71.99
CA ASN A 224 -53.29 33.88 72.75
C ASN A 224 -52.74 33.36 74.08
N LEU A 225 -51.42 33.45 74.31
CA LEU A 225 -50.79 33.12 75.60
C LEU A 225 -51.05 34.18 76.68
N LEU A 226 -51.32 35.43 76.30
CA LEU A 226 -51.65 36.53 77.21
C LEU A 226 -53.11 36.50 77.71
N THR A 227 -54.00 35.74 77.08
CA THR A 227 -55.44 35.69 77.42
C THR A 227 -55.86 34.46 78.24
N GLY A 228 -54.93 33.61 78.66
CA GLY A 228 -55.13 32.66 79.78
C GLY A 228 -55.99 31.41 79.54
N ARG A 229 -56.49 31.14 78.33
CA ARG A 229 -57.26 29.91 78.03
C ARG A 229 -56.43 28.90 77.23
N ARG A 230 -56.19 27.70 77.79
CA ARG A 230 -55.48 26.59 77.13
C ARG A 230 -56.45 25.56 76.54
N PRO A 231 -56.49 25.38 75.21
CA PRO A 231 -57.08 24.19 74.60
C PRO A 231 -55.99 23.24 74.05
N SER A 232 -56.12 21.95 74.36
CA SER A 232 -55.15 20.87 74.06
C SER A 232 -54.96 20.56 72.56
N TYR A 233 -55.82 21.03 71.67
CA TYR A 233 -55.73 20.79 70.22
C TYR A 233 -54.65 21.63 69.50
N MET A 234 -54.10 22.67 70.14
CA MET A 234 -53.14 23.58 69.48
C MET A 234 -51.72 22.99 69.35
N ILE A 235 -51.32 22.08 70.24
CA ILE A 235 -50.00 21.41 70.20
C ILE A 235 -49.87 20.51 68.95
N SER A 236 -50.98 19.94 68.47
CA SER A 236 -50.97 19.07 67.28
C SER A 236 -50.88 19.83 65.94
N ARG A 237 -51.23 21.13 65.91
CA ARG A 237 -51.16 21.95 64.67
C ARG A 237 -49.74 22.46 64.41
N ALA A 238 -49.04 22.92 65.44
CA ALA A 238 -47.66 23.37 65.34
C ALA A 238 -46.69 22.22 64.98
N SER A 239 -46.89 21.03 65.56
CA SER A 239 -46.07 19.83 65.26
C SER A 239 -46.25 19.31 63.82
N ARG A 240 -47.46 19.38 63.25
CA ARG A 240 -47.70 19.03 61.83
C ARG A 240 -47.06 20.03 60.86
N LYS A 241 -47.16 21.34 61.13
CA LYS A 241 -46.53 22.37 60.28
C LYS A 241 -45.02 22.28 60.27
N ARG A 242 -44.39 22.08 61.43
CA ARG A 242 -42.94 21.85 61.54
C ARG A 242 -42.46 20.62 60.77
N ARG A 243 -43.28 19.56 60.70
CA ARG A 243 -43.00 18.38 59.87
C ARG A 243 -43.01 18.72 58.38
N LEU A 244 -43.98 19.53 57.93
CA LEU A 244 -44.08 19.97 56.54
C LEU A 244 -42.90 20.88 56.15
N THR A 245 -42.50 21.82 57.00
CA THR A 245 -41.29 22.65 56.74
C THR A 245 -40.02 21.79 56.68
N ARG A 246 -39.90 20.78 57.55
CA ARG A 246 -38.78 19.83 57.48
C ARG A 246 -38.78 19.00 56.21
N GLN A 247 -39.95 18.60 55.73
CA GLN A 247 -40.09 17.88 54.48
C GLN A 247 -39.67 18.76 53.31
N ALA A 248 -40.23 19.97 53.17
CA ALA A 248 -39.83 20.92 52.13
C ALA A 248 -38.32 21.27 52.18
N LYS A 249 -37.71 21.25 53.37
CA LYS A 249 -36.25 21.42 53.49
C LYS A 249 -35.49 20.19 52.95
N ALA A 250 -35.97 18.99 53.26
CA ALA A 250 -35.38 17.75 52.75
C ALA A 250 -35.52 17.66 51.23
N ASP A 251 -36.65 18.08 50.66
CA ASP A 251 -36.89 18.09 49.21
C ASP A 251 -35.86 19.02 48.49
N VAL A 252 -35.59 20.22 49.05
CA VAL A 252 -34.51 21.11 48.55
C VAL A 252 -33.12 20.47 48.65
N GLU A 253 -32.85 19.74 49.73
CA GLU A 253 -31.56 19.07 49.97
C GLU A 253 -31.36 17.90 48.98
N GLU A 254 -32.41 17.10 48.74
CA GLU A 254 -32.45 16.03 47.74
C GLU A 254 -32.20 16.58 46.32
N SER A 255 -32.90 17.65 45.94
CA SER A 255 -32.71 18.30 44.63
C SER A 255 -31.28 18.84 44.44
N LEU A 256 -30.63 19.34 45.51
CA LEU A 256 -29.23 19.78 45.45
C LEU A 256 -28.26 18.59 45.26
N GLU A 257 -28.43 17.53 46.04
CA GLU A 257 -27.63 16.29 45.92
C GLU A 257 -27.79 15.67 44.52
N ALA A 258 -29.02 15.62 43.99
CA ALA A 258 -29.28 15.11 42.65
C ALA A 258 -28.61 15.94 41.54
N ILE A 259 -28.56 17.27 41.69
CA ILE A 259 -27.84 18.15 40.76
C ILE A 259 -26.33 17.89 40.83
N GLU A 260 -25.78 17.77 42.04
CA GLU A 260 -24.36 17.48 42.26
C GLU A 260 -23.96 16.15 41.60
N ASP A 261 -24.71 15.07 41.88
CA ASP A 261 -24.51 13.75 41.27
C ASP A 261 -24.56 13.78 39.72
N LEU A 262 -25.44 14.60 39.15
CA LEU A 262 -25.57 14.76 37.71
C LEU A 262 -24.45 15.61 37.10
N GLU A 263 -23.97 16.61 37.83
CA GLU A 263 -22.82 17.43 37.42
C GLU A 263 -21.53 16.59 37.44
N GLU A 264 -21.33 15.75 38.47
CA GLU A 264 -20.25 14.76 38.51
C GLU A 264 -20.33 13.76 37.35
N GLN A 265 -21.54 13.24 37.04
CA GLN A 265 -21.75 12.37 35.87
C GLN A 265 -21.38 13.07 34.56
N LEU A 266 -21.65 14.37 34.44
CA LEU A 266 -21.32 15.13 33.24
C LEU A 266 -19.80 15.31 33.09
N GLU A 267 -19.09 15.56 34.20
CA GLU A 267 -17.63 15.65 34.24
C GLU A 267 -16.99 14.31 33.88
N ALA A 268 -17.44 13.22 34.49
CA ALA A 268 -16.97 11.87 34.19
C ALA A 268 -17.14 11.49 32.70
N LEU A 269 -18.26 11.87 32.08
CA LEU A 269 -18.46 11.69 30.62
C LEU A 269 -17.49 12.54 29.79
N GLY A 270 -17.08 13.70 30.30
CA GLY A 270 -16.05 14.55 29.69
C GLY A 270 -14.67 13.89 29.73
N GLU A 271 -14.28 13.35 30.88
CA GLU A 271 -13.03 12.59 31.04
C GLU A 271 -13.01 11.32 30.16
N GLU A 272 -14.12 10.56 30.17
CA GLU A 272 -14.26 9.36 29.33
C GLU A 272 -14.11 9.72 27.83
N TRP A 273 -14.62 10.87 27.40
CA TRP A 273 -14.45 11.35 26.04
C TRP A 273 -12.98 11.63 25.70
N GLU A 274 -12.25 12.31 26.59
CA GLU A 274 -10.84 12.63 26.38
C GLU A 274 -10.00 11.35 26.28
N GLU A 275 -10.25 10.38 27.16
CA GLU A 275 -9.60 9.07 27.13
C GLU A 275 -9.92 8.31 25.83
N GLN A 276 -11.19 8.21 25.45
CA GLN A 276 -11.60 7.56 24.20
C GLN A 276 -10.99 8.23 22.97
N ALA A 277 -10.96 9.57 22.93
CA ALA A 277 -10.37 10.32 21.83
C ALA A 277 -8.86 10.09 21.75
N ALA A 278 -8.16 10.05 22.90
CA ALA A 278 -6.74 9.75 22.98
C ALA A 278 -6.44 8.31 22.51
N GLU A 279 -7.23 7.33 22.94
CA GLU A 279 -7.11 5.93 22.53
C GLU A 279 -7.29 5.77 21.01
N ILE A 280 -8.32 6.40 20.44
CA ILE A 280 -8.54 6.40 18.98
C ILE A 280 -7.33 7.00 18.27
N ASN A 281 -6.82 8.14 18.73
CA ASN A 281 -5.66 8.80 18.12
C ASN A 281 -4.40 7.92 18.19
N ALA A 282 -4.11 7.32 19.34
CA ALA A 282 -2.95 6.44 19.53
C ALA A 282 -3.02 5.21 18.61
N ARG A 283 -4.16 4.52 18.59
CA ARG A 283 -4.36 3.34 17.74
C ARG A 283 -4.14 3.63 16.25
N TRP A 284 -4.59 4.79 15.76
CA TRP A 284 -4.40 5.18 14.37
C TRP A 284 -2.96 5.64 14.07
N ALA A 285 -2.20 6.09 15.07
CA ALA A 285 -0.78 6.39 14.92
C ALA A 285 0.04 5.09 14.73
N ASP A 286 -0.21 4.08 15.57
CA ASP A 286 0.50 2.79 15.50
C ASP A 286 0.25 2.07 14.17
N THR A 287 -0.99 2.17 13.66
CA THR A 287 -1.40 1.62 12.35
C THR A 287 -0.52 2.10 11.19
N LEU A 288 0.09 3.29 11.28
CA LEU A 288 0.92 3.84 10.20
C LEU A 288 2.31 3.21 10.11
N GLU A 289 2.77 2.54 11.17
CA GLU A 289 4.10 1.92 11.22
C GLU A 289 4.08 0.49 10.66
N GLU A 290 2.91 -0.15 10.59
CA GLU A 290 2.69 -1.49 10.05
C GLU A 290 2.70 -1.50 8.50
N ILE A 291 3.87 -1.30 7.90
CA ILE A 291 4.09 -1.42 6.45
C ILE A 291 4.90 -2.67 6.15
N GLU A 292 4.24 -3.63 5.51
CA GLU A 292 4.79 -4.91 5.09
C GLU A 292 5.00 -4.95 3.57
N THR A 293 5.80 -5.91 3.11
CA THR A 293 5.95 -6.25 1.70
C THR A 293 5.16 -7.49 1.36
N VAL A 294 4.53 -7.48 0.19
CA VAL A 294 3.80 -8.62 -0.34
C VAL A 294 4.32 -8.91 -1.74
N GLU A 295 4.82 -10.13 -1.91
CA GLU A 295 5.24 -10.63 -3.20
C GLU A 295 4.02 -11.12 -4.00
N ILE A 296 4.02 -10.78 -5.29
CA ILE A 296 3.04 -11.22 -6.26
C ILE A 296 3.80 -12.02 -7.32
N THR A 297 3.48 -13.31 -7.38
CA THR A 297 4.01 -14.24 -8.36
C THR A 297 3.00 -14.45 -9.49
N PRO A 298 3.45 -14.70 -10.73
CA PRO A 298 2.56 -14.97 -11.84
C PRO A 298 1.88 -16.32 -11.69
N ARG A 299 0.81 -16.53 -12.45
CA ARG A 299 0.26 -17.89 -12.67
C ARG A 299 0.86 -18.44 -13.96
N ARG A 300 0.98 -19.76 -14.07
CA ARG A 300 1.47 -20.41 -15.30
C ARG A 300 0.69 -19.99 -16.56
N ALA A 301 -0.60 -19.72 -16.43
CA ALA A 301 -1.45 -19.26 -17.55
C ALA A 301 -1.19 -17.81 -17.98
N ASP A 302 -0.55 -17.00 -17.13
CA ASP A 302 -0.25 -15.59 -17.39
C ASP A 302 1.19 -15.37 -17.89
N VAL A 303 1.95 -16.45 -18.07
CA VAL A 303 3.29 -16.46 -18.67
C VAL A 303 3.12 -16.80 -20.15
N ARG A 304 3.61 -15.93 -21.03
CA ARG A 304 3.59 -16.14 -22.46
C ARG A 304 5.00 -16.02 -23.01
N VAL A 305 5.47 -17.07 -23.68
CA VAL A 305 6.67 -16.97 -24.51
C VAL A 305 6.24 -16.44 -25.88
N GLU A 306 6.80 -15.30 -26.26
CA GLU A 306 6.48 -14.60 -27.50
C GLU A 306 7.37 -15.11 -28.64
N PHE A 307 8.65 -15.35 -28.33
CA PHE A 307 9.61 -15.93 -29.26
C PHE A 307 10.62 -16.79 -28.50
N CYS A 308 10.96 -17.97 -29.03
CA CYS A 308 12.11 -18.74 -28.59
C CYS A 308 12.74 -19.42 -29.81
N GLY A 309 13.95 -19.02 -30.17
CA GLY A 309 14.54 -19.45 -31.43
C GLY A 309 15.93 -18.91 -31.69
N LEU A 310 16.39 -19.14 -32.92
CA LEU A 310 17.68 -18.67 -33.39
C LEU A 310 17.60 -17.16 -33.68
N ALA A 311 18.48 -16.38 -33.05
CA ALA A 311 18.73 -15.00 -33.42
C ALA A 311 20.12 -14.85 -34.04
N TRP A 312 20.17 -14.24 -35.21
CA TRP A 312 21.41 -13.84 -35.86
C TRP A 312 21.84 -12.48 -35.32
N VAL A 313 22.90 -12.48 -34.51
CA VAL A 313 23.43 -11.28 -33.86
C VAL A 313 24.60 -10.73 -34.66
N PRO A 314 24.55 -9.46 -35.08
CA PRO A 314 25.62 -8.86 -35.86
C PRO A 314 26.84 -8.56 -34.97
N ALA A 315 28.03 -8.88 -35.47
CA ALA A 315 29.32 -8.52 -34.91
C ALA A 315 30.25 -8.04 -36.04
N TRP A 316 31.09 -7.07 -35.73
CA TRP A 316 32.15 -6.62 -36.62
C TRP A 316 33.38 -7.50 -36.40
N GLN A 317 33.67 -8.39 -37.34
CA GLN A 317 34.92 -9.14 -37.33
C GLN A 317 36.00 -8.34 -38.02
N VAL A 318 37.08 -8.07 -37.28
CA VAL A 318 38.16 -7.19 -37.67
C VAL A 318 39.45 -8.00 -37.71
N THR A 319 40.15 -7.96 -38.83
CA THR A 319 41.51 -8.50 -38.93
C THR A 319 42.50 -7.34 -38.88
N LEU A 320 43.41 -7.40 -37.92
CA LEU A 320 44.44 -6.39 -37.71
C LEU A 320 45.62 -6.59 -38.65
N GLU A 321 46.46 -5.55 -38.80
CA GLU A 321 47.70 -5.67 -39.58
C GLU A 321 48.67 -6.72 -39.05
N ASP A 322 48.67 -6.96 -37.73
CA ASP A 322 49.47 -8.00 -37.09
C ASP A 322 48.89 -9.43 -37.22
N GLY A 323 47.77 -9.57 -37.94
CA GLY A 323 47.10 -10.84 -38.20
C GLY A 323 46.15 -11.31 -37.10
N ARG A 324 46.03 -10.59 -35.97
CA ARG A 324 45.03 -10.91 -34.94
C ARG A 324 43.62 -10.63 -35.43
N ARG A 325 42.66 -11.44 -34.96
CA ARG A 325 41.23 -11.24 -35.19
C ARG A 325 40.55 -10.74 -33.93
N LEU A 326 39.69 -9.75 -34.09
CA LEU A 326 38.89 -9.14 -33.04
C LEU A 326 37.43 -9.11 -33.47
N ASP A 327 36.56 -9.58 -32.60
CA ASP A 327 35.12 -9.45 -32.77
C ASP A 327 34.64 -8.26 -31.92
N LEU A 328 34.14 -7.22 -32.58
CA LEU A 328 33.60 -6.03 -31.94
C LEU A 328 32.07 -6.08 -32.00
N PRO A 329 31.36 -5.65 -30.94
CA PRO A 329 29.91 -5.66 -30.93
C PRO A 329 29.36 -4.68 -31.98
N ALA A 330 28.45 -5.15 -32.84
CA ALA A 330 27.72 -4.31 -33.80
C ALA A 330 26.33 -3.89 -33.29
N ARG A 331 26.02 -4.21 -32.03
CA ARG A 331 24.81 -3.81 -31.32
C ARG A 331 25.17 -3.36 -29.91
N GLU A 332 24.40 -2.43 -29.37
CA GLU A 332 24.46 -2.11 -27.94
C GLU A 332 24.05 -3.36 -27.14
N GLN A 333 24.96 -3.82 -26.27
CA GLN A 333 24.66 -4.82 -25.27
C GLN A 333 24.07 -4.11 -24.05
N ALA A 334 23.08 -4.73 -23.39
CA ALA A 334 22.66 -4.27 -22.07
C ALA A 334 23.90 -4.19 -21.18
N ALA A 335 24.05 -3.08 -20.44
CA ALA A 335 25.15 -2.96 -19.50
C ALA A 335 25.02 -4.09 -18.48
N GLN A 336 25.96 -5.04 -18.48
CA GLN A 336 26.09 -6.01 -17.39
C GLN A 336 26.31 -5.19 -16.12
N THR A 337 25.24 -5.03 -15.35
CA THR A 337 25.30 -4.39 -14.04
C THR A 337 25.86 -5.45 -13.12
N GLY A 338 27.17 -5.38 -12.86
CA GLY A 338 27.88 -6.27 -11.95
C GLY A 338 27.60 -5.98 -10.48
#